data_AF-A0A9X0LE90-F1
#
_entry.id   AF-A0A9X0LE90-F1
#
_cell.length_a   1.000
_cell.length_b   1.000
_cell.length_c   1.000
_cell.angle_alpha   90.00
_cell.angle_beta   90.00
_cell.angle_gamma   90.00
#
_symmetry.space_group_name_H-M   'P 1'
#
loop_
_entity.id
_entity.type
_entity.pdbx_description
1 polymer ?
#
loop_
_entity_poly.entity_id
_entity_poly.type
_entity_poly.pdbx_seq_one_letter_code
_entity_poly.pdbx_strand_id
1 'polypeptide(L)'
;MQWRIPAALPVLKLVGAAGLLALGFLLAEGDLLRPVAGALGAALLAGWGVRDVIAPVRLAVDPSGITVPKGWTGRQHLPWSAVESIRVQRRPGRGFAGPALEIDTSETLHLFSRLDLGTDPEEVADALAAVRPEPARPSRPPSGEQSDGTDQSRAE
;
A
#
# COMPACT_ATOMS: atom_id res chain seq x y z
N MET A 1 2.00 -13.01 -5.15
CA MET A 1 1.46 -11.95 -6.05
C MET A 1 2.21 -10.65 -5.81
N GLN A 2 2.26 -9.74 -6.78
CA GLN A 2 2.95 -8.45 -6.61
C GLN A 2 2.16 -7.32 -7.27
N TRP A 3 2.07 -6.18 -6.60
CA TRP A 3 1.45 -4.95 -7.09
C TRP A 3 2.51 -3.88 -7.27
N ARG A 4 2.46 -3.22 -8.43
CA ARG A 4 3.47 -2.28 -8.88
C ARG A 4 2.87 -0.92 -9.18
N ILE A 5 3.64 0.12 -8.90
CA ILE A 5 3.32 1.49 -9.28
C ILE A 5 3.12 1.54 -10.81
N PRO A 6 2.05 2.17 -11.32
CA PRO A 6 1.86 2.37 -12.75
C PRO A 6 2.96 3.30 -13.29
N ALA A 7 3.67 2.84 -14.32
CA ALA A 7 4.81 3.54 -14.90
C ALA A 7 4.46 4.93 -15.50
N ALA A 8 3.18 5.25 -15.67
CA ALA A 8 2.71 6.52 -16.18
C ALA A 8 3.15 7.72 -15.32
N LEU A 9 3.23 7.57 -14.00
CA LEU A 9 3.65 8.66 -13.10
C LEU A 9 5.13 9.02 -13.26
N PRO A 10 6.09 8.09 -13.20
CA PRO A 10 7.49 8.43 -13.46
C PRO A 10 7.72 8.92 -14.90
N VAL A 11 7.01 8.37 -15.89
CA VAL A 11 7.10 8.85 -17.28
C VAL A 11 6.66 10.31 -17.40
N LEU A 12 5.52 10.68 -16.79
CA LEU A 12 5.03 12.06 -16.79
C LEU A 12 6.04 13.03 -16.13
N LYS A 13 6.69 12.61 -15.04
CA LYS A 13 7.74 13.42 -14.39
C LYS A 13 8.97 13.61 -15.28
N LEU A 14 9.39 12.57 -16.00
CA LEU A 14 10.50 12.67 -16.95
C LEU A 14 10.16 13.60 -18.11
N VAL A 15 8.94 13.55 -18.64
CA VAL A 15 8.46 14.48 -19.66
C VAL A 15 8.45 15.92 -19.14
N GLY A 16 7.94 16.13 -17.91
CA GLY A 16 8.00 17.44 -17.26
C GLY A 16 9.44 17.95 -17.06
N ALA A 17 10.37 17.06 -16.70
CA ALA A 17 11.77 17.42 -16.51
C ALA A 17 12.43 17.84 -17.83
N ALA A 18 12.18 17.11 -18.91
CA ALA A 18 12.61 17.48 -20.24
C ALA A 18 12.02 18.83 -20.68
N GLY A 19 10.75 19.10 -20.35
CA GLY A 19 10.10 20.38 -20.60
C GLY A 19 10.76 21.55 -19.87
N LEU A 20 11.09 21.38 -18.58
CA LEU A 20 11.79 22.40 -17.78
C LEU A 20 13.19 22.69 -18.32
N LEU A 21 13.93 21.65 -18.73
CA LEU A 21 15.22 21.82 -19.40
C LEU A 21 15.07 22.63 -20.69
N ALA A 22 14.16 22.19 -21.57
CA ALA A 22 13.92 22.85 -22.84
C ALA A 22 13.54 24.32 -22.65
N LEU A 23 12.67 24.62 -21.69
CA LEU A 23 12.25 25.98 -21.38
C LEU A 23 13.41 26.85 -20.87
N GLY A 24 14.26 26.31 -19.99
CA GLY A 24 15.44 27.01 -19.50
C GLY A 24 16.41 27.40 -20.62
N PHE A 25 16.60 26.51 -21.62
CA PHE A 25 17.42 26.80 -22.78
C PHE A 25 16.75 27.76 -23.77
N LEU A 26 15.45 27.57 -24.06
CA LEU A 26 14.69 28.42 -24.99
C LEU A 26 14.61 29.87 -24.51
N LEU A 27 14.54 30.08 -23.20
CA LEU A 27 14.47 31.40 -22.60
C LEU A 27 15.85 31.99 -22.28
N ALA A 28 16.95 31.32 -22.61
CA ALA A 28 18.27 31.72 -22.13
C ALA A 28 18.61 33.18 -22.47
N GLU A 29 18.29 33.69 -23.67
CA GLU A 29 18.45 35.12 -24.06
C GLU A 29 19.81 35.75 -23.66
N GLY A 30 20.87 34.95 -23.54
CA GLY A 30 22.20 35.39 -23.07
C GLY A 30 22.40 35.44 -21.54
N ASP A 31 21.35 35.18 -20.76
CA ASP A 31 21.37 35.02 -19.30
C ASP A 31 21.57 33.55 -18.90
N LEU A 32 22.68 33.28 -18.22
CA LEU A 32 23.03 31.93 -17.77
C LEU A 32 22.13 31.45 -16.60
N LEU A 33 21.45 32.33 -15.87
CA LEU A 33 20.58 31.91 -14.76
C LEU A 33 19.40 31.06 -15.23
N ARG A 34 18.86 31.34 -16.41
CA ARG A 34 17.64 30.69 -16.94
C ARG A 34 17.85 29.21 -17.30
N PRO A 35 18.89 28.81 -18.05
CA PRO A 35 19.18 27.40 -18.28
C PRO A 35 19.60 26.68 -16.99
N VAL A 36 20.31 27.36 -16.08
CA VAL A 36 20.68 26.79 -14.77
C VAL A 36 19.43 26.50 -13.91
N ALA A 37 18.49 27.43 -13.84
CA ALA A 37 17.23 27.25 -13.12
C ALA A 37 16.38 26.12 -13.73
N GLY A 38 16.28 26.07 -15.07
CA GLY A 38 15.63 24.97 -15.78
C GLY A 38 16.26 23.60 -15.50
N ALA A 39 17.59 23.54 -15.49
CA ALA A 39 18.34 22.32 -15.17
C ALA A 39 18.16 21.88 -13.71
N LEU A 40 18.16 22.81 -12.76
CA LEU A 40 17.86 22.54 -11.35
C LEU A 40 16.44 21.99 -11.17
N GLY A 41 15.44 22.65 -11.76
CA GLY A 41 14.05 22.19 -11.71
C GLY A 41 13.87 20.80 -12.31
N ALA A 42 14.51 20.55 -13.45
CA ALA A 42 14.49 19.23 -14.08
C ALA A 42 15.22 18.17 -13.27
N ALA A 43 16.38 18.48 -12.66
CA ALA A 43 17.11 17.55 -11.81
C ALA A 43 16.30 17.16 -10.57
N LEU A 44 15.62 18.12 -9.94
CA LEU A 44 14.71 17.86 -8.82
C LEU A 44 13.55 16.94 -9.24
N LEU A 45 12.90 17.25 -10.36
CA LEU A 45 11.76 16.48 -10.85
C LEU A 45 12.17 15.07 -11.31
N ALA A 46 13.32 14.95 -11.97
CA ALA A 46 13.92 13.68 -12.36
C ALA A 46 14.34 12.85 -11.14
N GLY A 47 14.98 13.45 -10.14
CA GLY A 47 15.31 12.77 -8.88
C GLY A 47 14.05 12.27 -8.16
N TRP A 48 12.98 13.06 -8.16
CA TRP A 48 11.68 12.66 -7.63
C TRP A 48 11.00 11.56 -8.45
N GLY A 49 11.22 11.51 -9.77
CA GLY A 49 10.76 10.41 -10.63
C GLY A 49 11.57 9.13 -10.45
N VAL A 50 12.89 9.23 -10.33
CA VAL A 50 13.80 8.10 -10.05
C VAL A 50 13.44 7.44 -8.72
N ARG A 51 13.06 8.22 -7.70
CA ARG A 51 12.55 7.69 -6.43
C ARG A 51 11.36 6.73 -6.62
N ASP A 52 10.47 7.03 -7.56
CA ASP A 52 9.29 6.21 -7.84
C ASP A 52 9.62 4.98 -8.68
N VAL A 53 10.72 5.02 -9.43
CA VAL A 53 11.21 3.89 -10.23
C VAL A 53 12.00 2.88 -9.39
N ILE A 54 12.71 3.32 -8.34
CA ILE A 54 13.58 2.45 -7.52
C ILE A 54 12.79 1.51 -6.60
N ALA A 55 11.57 1.87 -6.19
CA ALA A 55 10.71 1.03 -5.36
C ALA A 55 9.37 0.72 -6.04
N PRO A 56 9.38 0.05 -7.22
CA PRO A 56 8.19 -0.08 -8.04
C PRO A 56 7.24 -1.12 -7.46
N VAL A 57 7.71 -2.09 -6.68
CA VAL A 57 6.87 -3.10 -6.01
C VAL A 57 6.52 -2.58 -4.61
N ARG A 58 5.33 -2.00 -4.49
CA ARG A 58 4.82 -1.43 -3.23
C ARG A 58 4.20 -2.49 -2.33
N LEU A 59 3.76 -3.62 -2.89
CA LEU A 59 3.18 -4.71 -2.12
C LEU A 59 3.50 -6.03 -2.80
N ALA A 60 4.08 -6.97 -2.06
CA ALA A 60 4.22 -8.35 -2.51
C ALA A 60 3.63 -9.29 -1.45
N VAL A 61 3.02 -10.37 -1.90
CA VAL A 61 2.35 -11.36 -1.06
C VAL A 61 2.88 -12.73 -1.40
N ASP A 62 3.16 -13.50 -0.36
CA ASP A 62 3.62 -14.87 -0.41
C ASP A 62 2.92 -15.69 0.69
N PRO A 63 3.06 -17.04 0.69
CA PRO A 63 2.41 -17.88 1.69
C PRO A 63 2.83 -17.59 3.14
N SER A 64 4.04 -17.05 3.35
CA SER A 64 4.52 -16.68 4.69
C SER A 64 4.01 -15.32 5.18
N GLY A 65 3.66 -14.41 4.28
CA GLY A 65 3.19 -13.08 4.66
C GLY A 65 3.13 -12.04 3.54
N ILE A 66 3.27 -10.78 3.95
CA ILE A 66 3.22 -9.60 3.10
C ILE A 66 4.56 -8.86 3.16
N THR A 67 5.14 -8.51 2.03
CA THR A 67 6.32 -7.65 1.96
C THR A 67 5.92 -6.22 1.59
N VAL A 68 6.22 -5.30 2.50
CA VAL A 68 5.95 -3.86 2.38
C VAL A 68 7.27 -3.06 2.32
N PRO A 69 7.25 -1.80 1.83
CA PRO A 69 8.42 -0.92 1.87
C PRO A 69 8.73 -0.49 3.31
N LYS A 70 10.02 -0.43 3.65
CA LYS A 70 10.53 0.10 4.92
C LYS A 70 11.51 1.24 4.62
N GLY A 71 11.11 2.47 4.91
CA GLY A 71 11.91 3.65 4.58
C GLY A 71 12.01 3.89 3.07
N TRP A 72 13.15 4.41 2.60
CA TRP A 72 13.30 4.89 1.22
C TRP A 72 13.60 3.76 0.22
N THR A 73 14.43 2.80 0.62
CA THR A 73 14.92 1.70 -0.24
C THR A 73 14.75 0.32 0.40
N GLY A 74 14.40 0.28 1.69
CA GLY A 74 14.24 -0.97 2.42
C GLY A 74 12.93 -1.66 2.09
N ARG A 75 12.91 -2.96 2.33
CA ARG A 75 11.72 -3.80 2.30
C ARG A 75 11.65 -4.58 3.60
N GLN A 76 10.44 -4.76 4.11
CA GLN A 76 10.19 -5.53 5.31
C GLN A 76 9.16 -6.60 4.98
N HIS A 77 9.50 -7.85 5.28
CA HIS A 77 8.55 -8.94 5.26
C HIS A 77 7.81 -8.98 6.60
N LEU A 78 6.48 -8.98 6.52
CA LEU A 78 5.55 -9.05 7.64
C LEU A 78 4.86 -10.41 7.60
N PRO A 79 5.08 -11.30 8.57
CA PRO A 79 4.37 -12.57 8.62
C PRO A 79 2.87 -12.32 8.82
N TRP A 80 2.02 -13.23 8.34
CA TRP A 80 0.56 -13.10 8.49
C TRP A 80 0.10 -12.93 9.94
N SER A 81 0.84 -13.47 10.91
CA SER A 81 0.58 -13.32 12.35
C SER A 81 0.77 -11.89 12.86
N ALA A 82 1.56 -11.06 12.17
CA ALA A 82 1.78 -9.66 12.51
C ALA A 82 0.76 -8.72 11.85
N VAL A 83 -0.03 -9.23 10.88
CA VAL A 83 -1.05 -8.46 10.18
C VAL A 83 -2.36 -8.58 10.94
N GLU A 84 -2.74 -7.51 11.62
CA GLU A 84 -3.93 -7.47 12.45
C GLU A 84 -5.18 -7.30 11.57
N SER A 85 -5.16 -6.27 10.72
CA SER A 85 -6.29 -5.95 9.86
C SER A 85 -5.86 -5.50 8.47
N ILE A 86 -6.70 -5.80 7.48
CA ILE A 86 -6.58 -5.33 6.11
C ILE A 86 -7.94 -4.74 5.76
N ARG A 87 -7.99 -3.45 5.44
CA ARG A 87 -9.24 -2.73 5.19
C ARG A 87 -9.08 -1.78 4.02
N VAL A 88 -10.15 -1.52 3.29
CA VAL A 88 -10.18 -0.44 2.30
C VAL A 88 -10.89 0.75 2.93
N GLN A 89 -10.17 1.85 3.07
CA GLN A 89 -10.70 3.09 3.59
C GLN A 89 -11.09 4.01 2.41
N ARG A 90 -12.37 4.38 2.35
CA ARG A 90 -12.85 5.41 1.42
C ARG A 90 -12.99 6.73 2.19
N ARG A 91 -12.23 7.76 1.83
CA ARG A 91 -12.40 9.10 2.41
C ARG A 91 -13.36 9.93 1.55
N PRO A 92 -14.44 10.47 2.12
CA PRO A 92 -15.28 11.42 1.41
C PRO A 92 -14.54 12.75 1.28
N GLY A 93 -14.09 13.10 0.08
CA GLY A 93 -13.40 14.36 -0.20
C GLY A 93 -13.44 14.74 -1.68
N ARG A 94 -13.46 16.05 -1.97
CA ARG A 94 -13.43 16.59 -3.35
C ARG A 94 -11.98 16.78 -3.79
N GLY A 95 -11.32 15.70 -4.20
CA GLY A 95 -9.94 15.70 -4.67
C GLY A 95 -9.36 14.29 -4.76
N PHE A 96 -8.09 14.14 -5.15
CA PHE A 96 -7.30 12.89 -5.35
C PHE A 96 -7.32 11.83 -4.21
N ALA A 97 -8.16 11.99 -3.18
CA ALA A 97 -8.43 11.03 -2.13
C ALA A 97 -9.39 9.92 -2.63
N GLY A 98 -8.87 9.03 -3.47
CA GLY A 98 -9.54 7.77 -3.81
C GLY A 98 -9.51 6.75 -2.66
N PRO A 99 -10.13 5.57 -2.83
CA PRO A 99 -9.96 4.46 -1.88
C PRO A 99 -8.47 4.18 -1.65
N ALA A 100 -8.14 3.78 -0.42
CA ALA A 100 -6.81 3.35 -0.04
C ALA A 100 -6.88 2.03 0.74
N LEU A 101 -5.95 1.13 0.46
CA LEU A 101 -5.75 -0.10 1.21
C LEU A 101 -4.95 0.23 2.47
N GLU A 102 -5.48 -0.15 3.62
CA GLU A 102 -4.90 0.01 4.93
C GLU A 102 -4.50 -1.37 5.45
N ILE A 103 -3.22 -1.55 5.77
CA ILE A 103 -2.68 -2.75 6.39
C ILE A 103 -2.17 -2.34 7.77
N ASP A 104 -2.85 -2.86 8.78
CA ASP A 104 -2.55 -2.59 10.18
C ASP A 104 -1.71 -3.72 10.76
N THR A 105 -0.70 -3.32 11.50
CA THR A 105 0.20 -4.19 12.26
C THR A 105 0.33 -3.61 13.65
N SER A 106 0.67 -4.44 14.64
CA SER A 106 0.76 -3.99 16.04
C SER A 106 1.61 -2.72 16.25
N GLU A 107 2.63 -2.53 15.40
CA GLU A 107 3.58 -1.42 15.50
C GLU A 107 3.34 -0.30 14.48
N THR A 108 2.74 -0.60 13.33
CA THR A 108 2.76 0.29 12.16
C THR A 108 1.53 0.18 11.28
N LEU A 109 1.08 1.33 10.77
CA LEU A 109 -0.02 1.43 9.82
C LEU A 109 0.52 1.72 8.42
N HIS A 110 0.23 0.85 7.45
CA HIS A 110 0.62 1.03 6.06
C HIS A 110 -0.59 1.40 5.19
N LEU A 111 -0.50 2.54 4.50
CA LEU A 111 -1.53 3.04 3.59
C LEU A 111 -1.04 2.98 2.15
N PHE A 112 -1.81 2.34 1.27
CA PHE A 112 -1.52 2.20 -0.15
C PHE A 112 -2.68 2.74 -0.99
N SER A 113 -2.39 3.75 -1.81
CA SER A 113 -3.38 4.30 -2.75
C SER A 113 -3.44 3.48 -4.04
N ARG A 114 -4.44 3.76 -4.89
CA ARG A 114 -4.49 3.23 -6.27
C ARG A 114 -3.23 3.54 -7.08
N LEU A 115 -2.60 4.70 -6.83
CA LEU A 115 -1.35 5.10 -7.49
C LEU A 115 -0.16 4.24 -7.01
N ASP A 116 -0.21 3.72 -5.79
CA ASP A 116 0.86 2.85 -5.26
C ASP A 116 0.70 1.40 -5.73
N LEU A 117 -0.54 0.93 -5.83
CA LEU A 117 -0.86 -0.47 -6.17
C LEU A 117 -0.96 -0.71 -7.69
N GLY A 118 -1.23 0.34 -8.47
CA GLY A 118 -1.45 0.23 -9.91
C GLY A 118 -2.80 -0.38 -10.31
N THR A 119 -3.60 -0.83 -9.34
CA THR A 119 -4.96 -1.33 -9.53
C THR A 119 -5.88 -0.85 -8.39
N ASP A 120 -7.17 -1.18 -8.47
CA ASP A 120 -8.14 -0.85 -7.44
C ASP A 120 -7.77 -1.48 -6.08
N PRO A 121 -7.64 -0.69 -4.99
CA PRO A 121 -7.40 -1.22 -3.65
C PRO A 121 -8.38 -2.32 -3.21
N GLU A 122 -9.61 -2.32 -3.71
CA GLU A 122 -10.60 -3.37 -3.41
C GLU A 122 -10.22 -4.72 -4.01
N GLU A 123 -9.78 -4.74 -5.27
CA GLU A 123 -9.26 -5.97 -5.90
C GLU A 123 -8.03 -6.51 -5.16
N VAL A 124 -7.19 -5.63 -4.63
CA VAL A 124 -6.02 -6.03 -3.84
C VAL A 124 -6.45 -6.62 -2.50
N ALA A 125 -7.45 -6.03 -1.83
CA ALA A 125 -7.99 -6.55 -0.58
C ALA A 125 -8.59 -7.96 -0.76
N ASP A 126 -9.34 -8.18 -1.84
CA ASP A 126 -9.91 -9.49 -2.17
C ASP A 126 -8.82 -10.53 -2.44
N ALA A 127 -7.79 -10.16 -3.21
CA ALA A 127 -6.65 -11.03 -3.47
C ALA A 127 -5.86 -11.36 -2.19
N LEU A 128 -5.73 -10.41 -1.26
CA LEU A 128 -5.12 -10.63 0.05
C LEU A 128 -5.95 -11.57 0.91
N ALA A 129 -7.27 -11.38 0.94
CA ALA A 129 -8.18 -12.23 1.70
C ALA A 129 -8.15 -13.69 1.21
N ALA A 130 -7.98 -13.92 -0.10
CA ALA A 130 -7.89 -15.27 -0.67
C ALA A 130 -6.62 -16.04 -0.27
N VAL A 131 -5.54 -15.35 0.10
CA VAL A 131 -4.24 -15.95 0.43
C VAL A 131 -3.97 -15.96 1.94
N ARG A 132 -4.64 -15.07 2.69
CA ARG A 132 -4.50 -15.00 4.15
C ARG A 132 -4.98 -16.32 4.78
N PRO A 133 -4.15 -16.98 5.61
CA PRO A 133 -4.60 -18.12 6.39
C PRO A 133 -5.76 -17.71 7.30
N GLU A 134 -6.85 -18.47 7.29
CA GLU A 134 -7.94 -18.28 8.24
C GLU A 134 -7.35 -18.32 9.67
N PRO A 135 -7.61 -17.32 10.53
CA PRO A 135 -7.19 -17.43 11.92
C PRO A 135 -7.78 -18.72 12.49
N ALA A 136 -6.94 -19.51 13.17
CA ALA A 136 -7.37 -20.76 13.77
C ALA A 136 -8.56 -20.48 14.68
N ARG A 137 -9.78 -20.83 14.22
CA ARG A 137 -10.99 -20.71 15.03
C ARG A 137 -10.74 -21.52 16.29
N PRO A 138 -10.84 -20.93 17.50
CA PRO A 138 -10.71 -21.71 18.71
C PRO A 138 -11.73 -22.84 18.63
N SER A 139 -11.26 -24.08 18.63
CA SER A 139 -12.08 -25.27 18.58
C SER A 139 -13.07 -25.17 19.72
N ARG A 140 -14.36 -24.96 19.40
CA ARG A 140 -15.45 -24.95 20.38
C ARG A 140 -15.30 -26.25 21.17
N PRO A 141 -15.04 -26.21 22.48
CA PRO A 141 -14.94 -27.44 23.25
C PRO A 141 -16.24 -28.24 23.06
N PRO A 142 -16.16 -29.58 22.94
CA PRO A 142 -17.35 -30.39 22.80
C PRO A 142 -18.27 -30.02 23.96
N SER A 143 -19.50 -29.63 23.61
CA SER A 143 -20.53 -29.26 24.58
C SER A 143 -20.90 -30.55 25.34
N GLY A 144 -20.11 -30.87 26.36
CA GLY A 144 -20.37 -31.96 27.28
C GLY A 144 -21.65 -31.63 28.03
N GLU A 145 -22.64 -32.50 27.82
CA GLU A 145 -23.64 -32.90 28.82
C GLU A 145 -24.22 -31.75 29.68
N GLN A 146 -25.19 -31.04 29.09
CA GLN A 146 -26.40 -30.70 29.85
C GLN A 146 -27.20 -31.99 30.00
N SER A 147 -26.77 -32.86 30.91
CA SER A 147 -27.60 -33.95 31.38
C SER A 147 -28.61 -33.35 32.34
N ASP A 148 -29.80 -33.16 31.79
CA ASP A 148 -31.08 -33.09 32.46
C ASP A 148 -31.09 -33.92 33.74
N GLY A 149 -31.11 -33.23 34.87
CA GLY A 149 -31.25 -33.78 36.21
C GLY A 149 -32.48 -33.19 36.88
N THR A 150 -33.59 -33.13 36.13
CA THR A 150 -34.90 -32.82 36.66
C THR A 150 -35.45 -34.05 37.39
N ASP A 151 -34.98 -34.31 38.62
CA ASP A 151 -35.76 -35.12 39.57
C ASP A 151 -35.35 -34.88 41.03
N GLN A 152 -35.89 -33.82 41.63
CA GLN A 152 -36.17 -33.79 43.07
C GLN A 152 -37.57 -33.21 43.27
N SER A 153 -38.56 -33.94 42.76
CA SER A 153 -39.96 -33.78 43.17
C SER A 153 -40.54 -35.14 43.49
N ARG A 154 -40.09 -35.76 44.59
CA ARG A 154 -40.91 -36.76 45.28
C ARG A 154 -40.42 -37.05 46.69
N ALA A 155 -41.36 -36.93 47.63
CA ALA A 155 -41.43 -37.63 48.91
C ALA A 155 -40.43 -37.15 49.98
N GLU A 156 -40.78 -36.80 51.22
CA GLU A 156 -42.01 -36.82 52.02
C GLU A 156 -41.86 -35.78 53.15
#